data_AF-A0A6P6UU78-F1
#
_entry.id   AF-A0A6P6UU78-F1
#
_cell.length_a   1.000
_cell.length_b   1.000
_cell.length_c   1.000
_cell.angle_alpha   90.00
_cell.angle_beta   90.00
_cell.angle_gamma   90.00
#
_symmetry.space_group_name_H-M   'P 1'
#
loop_
_entity.id
_entity.type
_entity.pdbx_description
1 polymer ?
#
loop_
_entity_poly.entity_id
_entity_poly.type
_entity_poly.pdbx_seq_one_letter_code
_entity_poly.pdbx_strand_id
1 'polypeptide(L)'
;MNATSAMDIGSLDYDTIIGAYEKINGEFFHTVGKEHALIILSQSAYDMSSEELILRQSAYRLLLCFVEFASEIVELKDKSDQGCWTEAPIQHIVTSFLLKHMGNAMNRETSVQKLWIDLLREMV
;
A
#
# COMPACT_ATOMS: atom_id res chain seq x y z
N MET A 1 -41.53 14.23 2.32
CA MET A 1 -40.18 14.74 2.67
C MET A 1 -39.66 13.86 3.79
N ASN A 2 -38.98 12.77 3.44
CA ASN A 2 -38.46 11.84 4.44
C ASN A 2 -37.00 12.19 4.64
N ALA A 3 -36.68 12.59 5.86
CA ALA A 3 -35.35 12.92 6.32
C ALA A 3 -34.37 11.80 5.95
N THR A 4 -33.67 12.00 4.83
CA THR A 4 -32.35 11.41 4.63
C THR A 4 -31.52 12.08 5.72
N SER A 5 -31.37 11.40 6.86
CA SER A 5 -30.35 11.77 7.82
C SER A 5 -29.07 11.76 7.00
N ALA A 6 -28.55 12.96 6.71
CA ALA A 6 -27.16 13.14 6.39
C ALA A 6 -26.44 12.52 7.58
N MET A 7 -26.10 11.24 7.45
CA MET A 7 -25.09 10.64 8.27
C MET A 7 -23.87 11.46 7.89
N ASP A 8 -23.54 12.43 8.74
CA ASP A 8 -22.15 12.77 8.96
C ASP A 8 -21.46 11.41 9.14
N ILE A 9 -20.88 10.91 8.06
CA ILE A 9 -19.92 9.81 8.06
C ILE A 9 -18.69 10.43 8.72
N GLY A 10 -18.84 10.74 10.01
CA GLY A 10 -17.88 11.41 10.84
C GLY A 10 -16.73 10.45 11.02
N SER A 11 -15.53 10.90 10.63
CA SER A 11 -14.25 10.27 10.91
C SER A 11 -14.35 8.75 10.97
N LEU A 12 -14.30 8.07 9.81
CA LEU A 12 -13.63 6.78 9.78
C LEU A 12 -12.35 7.01 10.60
N ASP A 13 -12.11 6.26 11.68
CA ASP A 13 -11.08 6.56 12.68
C ASP A 13 -9.69 6.50 12.02
N TYR A 14 -9.35 7.58 11.33
CA TYR A 14 -8.15 7.71 10.51
C TYR A 14 -6.95 7.62 11.44
N ASP A 15 -7.07 8.07 12.68
CA ASP A 15 -6.06 7.90 13.72
C ASP A 15 -5.81 6.41 14.00
N THR A 16 -6.86 5.59 14.09
CA THR A 16 -6.72 4.13 14.19
C THR A 16 -6.06 3.51 12.95
N ILE A 17 -6.45 3.94 11.73
CA ILE A 17 -5.86 3.40 10.49
C ILE A 17 -4.39 3.81 10.37
N ILE A 18 -4.09 5.09 10.57
CA ILE A 18 -2.74 5.65 10.55
C ILE A 18 -1.89 4.94 11.62
N GLY A 19 -2.40 4.82 12.85
CA GLY A 19 -1.71 4.12 13.93
C GLY A 19 -1.51 2.61 13.67
N ALA A 20 -2.31 1.99 12.80
CA ALA A 20 -2.06 0.64 12.33
C ALA A 20 -0.94 0.61 11.28
N TYR A 21 -0.95 1.53 10.31
CA TYR A 21 0.08 1.63 9.28
C TYR A 21 1.46 1.96 9.85
N GLU A 22 1.53 2.83 10.87
CA GLU A 22 2.80 3.16 11.55
C GLU A 22 3.47 1.97 12.25
N LYS A 23 2.72 0.91 12.54
CA LYS A 23 3.24 -0.32 13.16
C LYS A 23 3.73 -1.34 12.14
N ILE A 24 3.43 -1.14 10.86
CA ILE A 24 3.83 -2.05 9.79
C ILE A 24 5.20 -1.60 9.27
N ASN A 25 6.13 -2.55 9.21
CA ASN A 25 7.51 -2.35 8.74
C ASN A 25 7.96 -3.56 7.90
N GLY A 26 9.22 -3.57 7.44
CA GLY A 26 9.78 -4.70 6.68
C GLY A 26 9.70 -6.03 7.43
N GLU A 27 10.01 -6.04 8.74
CA GLU A 27 9.92 -7.25 9.59
C GLU A 27 8.50 -7.82 9.62
N PHE A 28 7.47 -6.98 9.68
CA PHE A 28 6.09 -7.42 9.56
C PHE A 28 5.88 -8.20 8.26
N PHE A 29 6.36 -7.68 7.12
CA PHE A 29 6.22 -8.35 5.83
C PHE A 29 6.95 -9.70 5.77
N HIS A 30 8.09 -9.86 6.45
CA HIS A 30 8.76 -11.16 6.56
C HIS A 30 7.93 -12.22 7.29
N THR A 31 7.09 -11.81 8.24
CA THR A 31 6.28 -12.72 9.08
C THR A 31 4.89 -13.00 8.52
N VAL A 32 4.35 -12.09 7.71
CA VAL A 32 2.98 -12.16 7.22
C VAL A 32 2.89 -12.97 5.93
N GLY A 33 1.83 -13.76 5.80
CA GLY A 33 1.54 -14.48 4.55
C GLY A 33 1.07 -13.55 3.43
N LYS A 34 1.22 -14.01 2.19
CA LYS A 34 0.87 -13.28 0.96
C LYS A 34 -0.55 -12.71 0.98
N GLU A 35 -1.53 -13.50 1.39
CA GLU A 35 -2.95 -13.13 1.36
C GLU A 35 -3.24 -11.96 2.31
N HIS A 36 -2.66 -11.99 3.52
CA HIS A 36 -2.80 -10.93 4.50
C HIS A 36 -2.07 -9.66 4.06
N ALA A 37 -0.86 -9.79 3.48
CA ALA A 37 -0.16 -8.66 2.88
C ALA A 37 -1.01 -8.02 1.78
N LEU A 38 -1.59 -8.80 0.87
CA LEU A 38 -2.45 -8.28 -0.20
C LEU A 38 -3.67 -7.52 0.31
N ILE A 39 -4.29 -7.96 1.41
CA ILE A 39 -5.40 -7.23 2.03
C ILE A 39 -4.94 -5.85 2.51
N ILE A 40 -3.81 -5.80 3.21
CA ILE A 40 -3.22 -4.56 3.72
C ILE A 40 -2.85 -3.62 2.57
N LEU A 41 -2.19 -4.14 1.54
CA LEU A 41 -1.79 -3.37 0.36
C LEU A 41 -3.02 -2.85 -0.41
N SER A 42 -4.09 -3.65 -0.51
CA SER A 42 -5.34 -3.25 -1.15
C SER A 42 -5.99 -2.08 -0.42
N GLN A 43 -6.01 -2.15 0.92
CA GLN A 43 -6.53 -1.07 1.75
C GLN A 43 -5.68 0.20 1.60
N SER A 44 -4.35 0.09 1.61
CA SER A 44 -3.49 1.27 1.45
C SER A 44 -3.59 1.87 0.05
N ALA A 45 -3.71 1.08 -1.01
CA ALA A 45 -3.95 1.60 -2.35
C ALA A 45 -5.28 2.37 -2.46
N TYR A 46 -6.31 1.92 -1.74
CA TYR A 46 -7.57 2.65 -1.62
C TYR A 46 -7.38 3.97 -0.85
N ASP A 47 -6.74 3.91 0.32
CA ASP A 47 -6.53 5.06 1.21
C ASP A 47 -5.58 6.12 0.62
N MET A 48 -4.66 5.73 -0.27
CA MET A 48 -3.82 6.62 -1.07
C MET A 48 -4.62 7.47 -2.08
N SER A 49 -5.88 7.11 -2.33
CA SER A 49 -6.83 7.89 -3.14
C SER A 49 -7.79 8.75 -2.31
N SER A 50 -7.64 8.78 -0.98
CA SER A 50 -8.50 9.56 -0.07
C SER A 50 -8.35 11.07 -0.26
N GLU A 51 -9.37 11.84 0.10
CA GLU A 51 -9.25 13.31 0.15
C GLU A 51 -8.32 13.74 1.30
N GLU A 52 -8.29 12.96 2.39
CA GLU A 52 -7.49 13.23 3.59
C GLU A 52 -5.99 13.08 3.32
N LEU A 53 -5.26 14.19 3.45
CA LEU A 53 -3.82 14.24 3.15
C LEU A 53 -3.00 13.31 4.04
N ILE A 54 -3.28 13.31 5.34
CA ILE A 54 -2.52 12.52 6.33
C ILE A 54 -2.72 11.03 6.07
N LEU A 55 -3.96 10.61 5.78
CA LEU A 55 -4.26 9.23 5.44
C LEU A 55 -3.54 8.81 4.16
N ARG A 56 -3.58 9.63 3.11
CA ARG A 56 -2.85 9.35 1.86
C ARG A 56 -1.37 9.19 2.06
N GLN A 57 -0.75 10.06 2.85
CA GLN A 57 0.68 9.99 3.16
C GLN A 57 1.02 8.73 3.96
N SER A 58 0.18 8.36 4.93
CA SER A 58 0.37 7.13 5.69
C SER A 58 0.28 5.88 4.80
N ALA A 59 -0.74 5.83 3.92
CA ALA A 59 -0.90 4.77 2.94
C ALA A 59 0.28 4.68 1.95
N TYR A 60 0.78 5.82 1.48
CA TYR A 60 1.98 5.89 0.65
C TYR A 60 3.20 5.28 1.35
N ARG A 61 3.44 5.63 2.62
CA ARG A 61 4.56 5.09 3.41
C ARG A 61 4.47 3.58 3.60
N LEU A 62 3.26 3.05 3.79
CA LEU A 62 3.04 1.61 3.87
C LEU A 62 3.37 0.90 2.54
N LEU A 63 2.93 1.45 1.41
CA LEU A 63 3.24 0.91 0.09
C LEU A 63 4.72 1.00 -0.24
N LEU A 64 5.38 2.10 0.13
CA LEU A 64 6.83 2.26 0.00
C LEU A 64 7.58 1.21 0.81
N CYS A 65 7.18 1.00 2.07
CA CYS A 65 7.77 -0.04 2.92
C CYS A 65 7.66 -1.43 2.29
N PHE A 66 6.55 -1.74 1.62
CA PHE A 66 6.44 -2.99 0.85
C PHE A 66 7.36 -3.03 -0.37
N VAL A 67 7.56 -1.91 -1.09
CA VAL A 67 8.50 -1.83 -2.21
C VAL A 67 9.94 -2.06 -1.75
N GLU A 68 10.34 -1.45 -0.63
CA GLU A 68 11.66 -1.65 -0.01
C GLU A 68 11.85 -3.12 0.37
N PHE A 69 10.88 -3.71 1.09
CA PHE A 69 10.86 -5.13 1.43
C PHE A 69 10.94 -6.03 0.17
N ALA A 70 10.20 -5.70 -0.89
CA ALA A 70 10.23 -6.44 -2.14
C ALA A 70 11.62 -6.40 -2.78
N SER A 71 12.30 -5.25 -2.75
CA SER A 71 13.68 -5.12 -3.23
C SER A 71 14.62 -6.02 -2.44
N GLU A 72 14.52 -6.02 -1.11
CA GLU A 72 15.33 -6.90 -0.25
C GLU A 72 15.15 -8.37 -0.62
N ILE A 73 13.92 -8.85 -0.81
CA ILE A 73 13.65 -10.24 -1.21
C ILE A 73 14.23 -10.57 -2.58
N VAL A 74 14.15 -9.65 -3.54
CA VAL A 74 14.70 -9.84 -4.89
C VAL A 74 16.24 -9.87 -4.87
N GLU A 75 16.87 -9.01 -4.05
CA GLU A 75 18.33 -8.95 -3.88
C GLU A 75 18.89 -10.14 -3.07
N LEU A 76 18.16 -10.61 -2.05
CA LEU A 76 18.51 -11.76 -1.21
C LEU A 76 18.46 -13.09 -1.95
N LYS A 77 18.00 -13.12 -3.21
CA LYS A 77 18.01 -14.31 -4.07
C LYS A 77 19.39 -14.95 -4.23
N ASP A 78 20.48 -14.22 -3.96
CA ASP A 78 21.84 -14.77 -3.90
C ASP A 78 22.19 -15.46 -2.56
N LYS A 79 21.37 -15.34 -1.51
CA LYS A 79 21.66 -15.77 -0.14
C LYS A 79 20.43 -16.32 0.61
N SER A 80 20.10 -17.58 0.33
CA SER A 80 19.35 -18.54 1.17
C SER A 80 17.79 -18.53 1.18
N ASP A 81 17.25 -19.74 1.06
CA ASP A 81 15.83 -20.16 0.99
C ASP A 81 15.04 -20.06 2.32
N GLN A 82 15.35 -19.14 3.23
CA GLN A 82 14.78 -19.17 4.59
C GLN A 82 13.56 -18.26 4.84
N GLY A 83 13.02 -17.57 3.84
CA GLY A 83 11.90 -16.64 3.99
C GLY A 83 10.52 -17.22 3.63
N CYS A 84 9.45 -16.69 4.23
CA CYS A 84 8.05 -16.94 3.81
C CYS A 84 7.74 -16.39 2.39
N TRP A 85 8.64 -15.60 1.83
CA TRP A 85 8.51 -14.95 0.53
C TRP A 85 9.59 -15.42 -0.42
N THR A 86 9.16 -15.68 -1.65
CA THR A 86 10.05 -15.89 -2.79
C THR A 86 9.82 -14.79 -3.82
N GLU A 87 10.74 -14.66 -4.77
CA GLU A 87 10.67 -13.64 -5.82
C GLU A 87 9.37 -13.72 -6.64
N ALA A 88 8.87 -14.91 -6.96
CA ALA A 88 7.71 -15.08 -7.84
C ALA A 88 6.41 -14.44 -7.26
N PRO A 89 6.02 -14.68 -5.99
CA PRO A 89 4.96 -13.92 -5.33
C PRO A 89 5.18 -12.40 -5.33
N ILE A 90 6.40 -11.93 -5.06
CA ILE A 90 6.72 -10.50 -5.04
C ILE A 90 6.52 -9.88 -6.42
N GLN A 91 7.10 -10.46 -7.46
CA GLN A 91 6.93 -10.02 -8.84
C GLN A 91 5.46 -10.05 -9.25
N HIS A 92 4.70 -11.06 -8.83
CA HIS A 92 3.28 -11.13 -9.10
C HIS A 92 2.51 -9.98 -8.43
N ILE A 93 2.80 -9.64 -7.17
CA ILE A 93 2.14 -8.50 -6.50
C ILE A 93 2.53 -7.19 -7.19
N VAL A 94 3.81 -6.97 -7.44
CA VAL A 94 4.29 -5.75 -8.11
C VAL A 94 3.58 -5.56 -9.45
N THR A 95 3.54 -6.59 -10.29
CA THR A 95 2.98 -6.50 -11.65
C THR A 95 1.46 -6.48 -11.69
N SER A 96 0.79 -7.37 -10.94
CA SER A 96 -0.66 -7.54 -11.02
C SER A 96 -1.44 -6.58 -10.12
N PHE A 97 -0.80 -6.10 -9.05
CA PHE A 97 -1.40 -5.19 -8.08
C PHE A 97 -0.85 -3.77 -8.23
N LEU A 98 0.45 -3.52 -7.94
CA LEU A 98 0.96 -2.15 -7.87
C LEU A 98 0.85 -1.41 -9.22
N LEU A 99 1.35 -2.01 -10.31
CA LEU A 99 1.29 -1.38 -11.64
C LEU A 99 -0.14 -1.17 -12.12
N LYS A 100 -1.06 -2.07 -11.78
CA LYS A 100 -2.49 -1.94 -12.12
C LYS A 100 -3.12 -0.76 -11.37
N HIS A 101 -2.89 -0.64 -10.07
CA HIS A 101 -3.43 0.46 -9.27
C HIS A 101 -2.83 1.82 -9.69
N MET A 102 -1.54 1.84 -10.00
CA MET A 102 -0.85 3.01 -10.52
C MET A 102 -1.42 3.47 -11.87
N GLY A 103 -1.60 2.55 -12.82
CA GLY A 103 -2.22 2.85 -14.11
C GLY A 103 -3.63 3.45 -13.98
N ASN A 104 -4.42 2.96 -13.03
CA ASN A 104 -5.73 3.54 -12.73
C ASN A 104 -5.63 4.94 -12.13
N ALA A 105 -4.64 5.16 -11.25
CA ALA A 105 -4.42 6.44 -10.58
C ALA A 105 -3.97 7.55 -11.53
N MET A 106 -3.35 7.23 -12.66
CA MET A 106 -2.96 8.23 -13.67
C MET A 106 -4.15 9.00 -14.27
N ASN A 107 -5.37 8.50 -14.11
CA ASN A 107 -6.60 9.17 -14.53
C ASN A 107 -7.31 9.93 -13.39
N ARG A 108 -6.71 10.00 -12.20
CA ARG A 108 -7.27 10.68 -11.00
C ARG A 108 -6.75 12.11 -10.87
N GLU A 109 -7.05 12.78 -9.77
CA GLU A 109 -6.54 14.13 -9.48
C GLU A 109 -5.01 14.17 -9.35
N THR A 110 -4.40 15.32 -9.69
CA THR A 110 -2.95 15.51 -9.67
C THR A 110 -2.31 15.18 -8.33
N SER A 111 -3.02 15.40 -7.21
CA SER A 111 -2.50 15.10 -5.88
C SER A 111 -2.33 13.59 -5.63
N VAL A 112 -3.27 12.77 -6.11
CA VAL A 112 -3.19 11.31 -6.08
C VAL A 112 -2.16 10.80 -7.09
N GLN A 113 -2.18 11.33 -8.31
CA GLN A 113 -1.21 10.96 -9.36
C GLN A 113 0.24 11.09 -8.89
N LYS A 114 0.58 12.21 -8.23
CA LYS A 114 1.94 12.48 -7.74
C LYS A 114 2.45 11.39 -6.80
N LEU A 115 1.65 10.97 -5.83
CA LEU A 115 2.07 9.92 -4.88
C LEU A 115 2.34 8.59 -5.59
N TRP A 116 1.54 8.24 -6.60
CA TRP A 116 1.75 7.03 -7.40
C TRP A 116 2.97 7.13 -8.32
N ILE A 117 3.27 8.32 -8.86
CA ILE A 117 4.50 8.58 -9.61
C ILE A 117 5.72 8.50 -8.70
N ASP A 118 5.65 9.05 -7.50
CA ASP A 118 6.74 8.99 -6.52
C ASP A 118 7.01 7.54 -6.12
N LEU A 119 5.96 6.75 -5.85
CA LEU A 119 6.11 5.32 -5.58
C LEU A 119 6.73 4.56 -6.77
N LEU A 120 6.38 4.90 -8.02
CA LEU A 120 7.00 4.30 -9.21
C LEU A 120 8.50 4.59 -9.28
N ARG A 121 8.92 5.81 -8.92
CA ARG A 121 10.34 6.20 -8.97
C ARG A 121 11.17 5.40 -7.98
N GLU A 122 10.61 5.05 -6.82
CA GLU A 122 11.29 4.19 -5.84
C GLU A 122 11.43 2.73 -6.30
N MET A 123 10.74 2.34 -7.39
CA MET A 123 10.84 0.98 -7.96
C MET A 123 11.86 0.85 -9.11
N VAL A 124 12.43 1.96 -9.61
CA VAL A 124 13.28 2.02 -10.82
C VAL A 124 14.73 2.33 -10.46
#